data_AF-A0AAE0BN35-F1
#
_entry.id   AF-A0AAE0BN35-F1
#
_cell.length_a   1.000
_cell.length_b   1.000
_cell.length_c   1.000
_cell.angle_alpha   90.00
_cell.angle_beta   90.00
_cell.angle_gamma   90.00
#
_symmetry.space_group_name_H-M   'P 1'
#
loop_
_entity.id
_entity.type
_entity.pdbx_description
1 polymer ?
#
loop_
_entity_poly.entity_id
_entity_poly.type
_entity_poly.pdbx_seq_one_letter_code
_entity_poly.pdbx_strand_id
1 'polypeptide(L)'
;MRGISTTAVKASASILGTSYHAGDIGLISQPCPWWKGTVAVNLSHSAGQMYYDSIYSQYAEWGVDFIKNDCVFGDDFSPAEIVAQAKAIERTGRPMIYSISPGSTKKGTSGEQVSMANEIKTHVNMYRVTADDWDSWSNVTSHFAVANECAQAELIEECVDHKGTQSSFSCSR
;
A
#
# COMPACT_ATOMS: atom_id res chain seq x y z
N MET A 1 5.80 2.47 -4.49
CA MET A 1 5.30 3.83 -4.77
C MET A 1 4.01 3.69 -5.54
N ARG A 2 2.98 4.46 -5.20
CA ARG A 2 1.70 4.48 -5.93
C ARG A 2 1.91 4.74 -7.41
N GLY A 3 1.17 4.00 -8.23
CA GLY A 3 0.91 4.37 -9.62
C GLY A 3 1.98 3.94 -10.63
N ILE A 4 2.19 4.80 -11.62
CA ILE A 4 3.01 4.58 -12.82
C ILE A 4 4.05 5.69 -13.01
N SER A 5 5.20 5.36 -13.59
CA SER A 5 6.30 6.31 -13.82
C SER A 5 5.86 7.47 -14.72
N THR A 6 6.14 8.71 -14.30
CA THR A 6 5.87 9.90 -15.12
C THR A 6 6.68 9.90 -16.42
N THR A 7 7.87 9.31 -16.41
CA THR A 7 8.67 9.12 -17.63
C THR A 7 8.00 8.15 -18.60
N ALA A 8 7.49 7.02 -18.11
CA ALA A 8 6.78 6.05 -18.94
C ALA A 8 5.50 6.65 -19.54
N VAL A 9 4.74 7.42 -18.76
CA VAL A 9 3.53 8.13 -19.22
C VAL A 9 3.90 9.14 -20.32
N LYS A 10 4.93 9.97 -20.13
CA LYS A 10 5.36 10.96 -21.13
C LYS A 10 5.88 10.34 -22.42
N ALA A 11 6.55 9.19 -22.31
CA ALA A 11 7.04 8.44 -23.46
C ALA A 11 5.96 7.56 -24.11
N SER A 12 4.75 7.50 -23.54
CA SER A 12 3.70 6.57 -23.91
C SER A 12 4.24 5.14 -24.08
N ALA A 13 5.01 4.66 -23.10
CA ALA A 13 5.60 3.33 -23.15
C ALA A 13 4.50 2.24 -23.20
N SER A 14 4.73 1.17 -23.94
CA SER A 14 3.77 0.06 -24.06
C SER A 14 3.55 -0.66 -22.73
N ILE A 15 2.31 -1.07 -22.47
CA ILE A 15 1.96 -1.91 -21.32
C ILE A 15 1.99 -3.38 -21.76
N LEU A 16 2.79 -4.19 -21.08
CA LEU A 16 3.02 -5.60 -21.40
C LEU A 16 1.69 -6.37 -21.53
N GLY A 17 1.57 -7.17 -22.59
CA GLY A 17 0.39 -8.00 -22.84
C GLY A 17 -0.84 -7.26 -23.34
N THR A 18 -0.73 -5.97 -23.69
CA THR A 18 -1.85 -5.15 -24.17
C THR A 18 -1.46 -4.31 -25.39
N SER A 19 -2.46 -3.74 -26.07
CA SER A 19 -2.25 -2.70 -27.09
C SER A 19 -2.24 -1.28 -26.52
N TYR A 20 -2.36 -1.14 -25.20
CA TYR A 20 -2.42 0.15 -24.51
C TYR A 20 -1.03 0.64 -24.07
N HIS A 21 -0.96 1.91 -23.76
CA HIS A 21 0.26 2.61 -23.38
C HIS A 21 0.09 3.28 -22.02
N ALA A 22 1.21 3.56 -21.36
CA ALA A 22 1.25 4.26 -20.09
C ALA A 22 0.55 5.63 -20.15
N GLY A 23 0.59 6.31 -21.30
CA GLY A 23 -0.11 7.56 -21.56
C GLY A 23 -1.64 7.46 -21.46
N ASP A 24 -2.21 6.28 -21.70
CA ASP A 24 -3.66 6.05 -21.67
C ASP A 24 -4.22 5.98 -20.25
N ILE A 25 -3.37 5.64 -19.28
CA ILE A 25 -3.77 5.36 -17.89
C ILE A 25 -3.10 6.25 -16.84
N GLY A 26 -2.06 7.01 -17.20
CA GLY A 26 -1.35 7.86 -16.25
C GLY A 26 -2.12 9.14 -15.90
N LEU A 27 -2.48 9.31 -14.62
CA LEU A 27 -3.20 10.50 -14.14
C LEU A 27 -2.23 11.61 -13.73
N ILE A 28 -1.73 12.39 -14.71
CA ILE A 28 -0.68 13.41 -14.50
C ILE A 28 -1.04 14.44 -13.40
N SER A 29 -2.32 14.73 -13.19
CA SER A 29 -2.81 15.63 -12.14
C SER A 29 -2.75 15.05 -10.72
N GLN A 30 -2.43 13.77 -10.57
CA GLN A 30 -2.42 13.04 -9.30
C GLN A 30 -1.05 12.43 -8.97
N PRO A 31 0.02 13.24 -8.85
CA PRO A 31 1.33 12.74 -8.44
C PRO A 31 1.33 12.32 -6.96
N CYS A 32 2.35 11.59 -6.53
CA CYS A 32 2.64 11.54 -5.09
C CYS A 32 2.97 12.96 -4.57
N PRO A 33 2.52 13.37 -3.37
CA PRO A 33 2.73 14.72 -2.86
C PRO A 33 4.20 15.11 -2.75
N TRP A 34 5.02 14.21 -2.20
CA TRP A 34 6.43 14.49 -1.88
C TRP A 34 7.41 14.12 -3.01
N TRP A 35 7.01 13.30 -3.99
CA TRP A 35 7.86 12.95 -5.12
C TRP A 35 7.08 12.85 -6.44
N LYS A 36 7.57 13.51 -7.50
CA LYS A 36 6.89 13.61 -8.81
C LYS A 36 7.35 12.57 -9.83
N GLY A 37 8.04 11.51 -9.40
CA GLY A 37 8.48 10.43 -10.28
C GLY A 37 7.39 9.46 -10.70
N THR A 38 6.28 9.40 -9.94
CA THR A 38 5.09 8.61 -10.30
C THR A 38 3.80 9.43 -10.18
N VAL A 39 2.78 8.97 -10.90
CA VAL A 39 1.39 9.48 -10.88
C VAL A 39 0.43 8.31 -10.74
N ALA A 40 -0.77 8.56 -10.19
CA ALA A 40 -1.80 7.54 -10.03
C ALA A 40 -2.19 6.88 -11.37
N VAL A 41 -2.73 5.66 -11.29
CA VAL A 41 -3.22 4.90 -12.43
C VAL A 41 -4.74 5.04 -12.54
N ASN A 42 -5.24 5.24 -13.75
CA ASN A 42 -6.67 5.26 -14.05
C ASN A 42 -7.25 3.85 -14.02
N LEU A 43 -7.81 3.46 -12.88
CA LEU A 43 -8.44 2.14 -12.69
C LEU A 43 -9.83 2.01 -13.32
N SER A 44 -10.43 3.10 -13.83
CA SER A 44 -11.65 3.02 -14.64
C SER A 44 -11.38 2.51 -16.05
N HIS A 45 -10.12 2.56 -16.50
CA HIS A 45 -9.67 1.99 -17.76
C HIS A 45 -9.14 0.57 -17.51
N SER A 46 -9.55 -0.42 -18.30
CA SER A 46 -9.15 -1.84 -18.09
C SER A 46 -7.64 -2.05 -18.06
N ALA A 47 -6.90 -1.29 -18.89
CA ALA A 47 -5.44 -1.29 -18.92
C ALA A 47 -4.78 -0.90 -17.58
N GLY A 48 -5.48 -0.19 -16.68
CA GLY A 48 -4.95 0.18 -15.37
C GLY A 48 -4.66 -1.04 -14.50
N GLN A 49 -5.60 -1.99 -14.43
CA GLN A 49 -5.36 -3.26 -13.73
C GLN A 49 -4.34 -4.12 -14.46
N MET A 50 -4.39 -4.16 -15.80
CA MET A 50 -3.42 -4.94 -16.61
C MET A 50 -1.98 -4.45 -16.38
N TYR A 51 -1.79 -3.14 -16.23
CA TYR A 51 -0.49 -2.57 -15.87
C TYR A 51 -0.02 -3.09 -14.51
N TYR A 52 -0.86 -3.06 -13.47
CA TYR A 52 -0.47 -3.62 -12.18
C TYR A 52 -0.17 -5.11 -12.25
N ASP A 53 -1.04 -5.90 -12.90
CA ASP A 53 -0.82 -7.34 -13.08
C ASP A 53 0.55 -7.60 -13.74
N SER A 54 0.95 -6.79 -14.73
CA SER A 54 2.26 -6.93 -15.39
C SER A 54 3.44 -6.64 -14.47
N ILE A 55 3.36 -5.59 -13.66
CA ILE A 55 4.43 -5.18 -12.73
C ILE A 55 4.60 -6.22 -11.62
N TYR A 56 3.49 -6.70 -11.04
CA TYR A 56 3.56 -7.71 -9.98
C TYR A 56 3.95 -9.09 -10.52
N SER A 57 3.58 -9.44 -11.76
CA SER A 57 4.12 -10.64 -12.42
C SER A 57 5.64 -10.58 -12.56
N GLN A 58 6.18 -9.42 -12.92
CA GLN A 58 7.64 -9.22 -12.98
C GLN A 58 8.29 -9.37 -11.59
N TYR A 59 7.68 -8.82 -10.54
CA TYR A 59 8.16 -8.98 -9.17
C TYR A 59 8.15 -10.45 -8.72
N ALA A 60 7.12 -11.21 -9.10
CA ALA A 60 7.05 -12.63 -8.82
C ALA A 60 8.14 -13.43 -9.56
N GLU A 61 8.43 -13.10 -10.81
CA GLU A 61 9.55 -13.68 -11.58
C GLU A 61 10.90 -13.41 -10.92
N TRP A 62 11.09 -12.21 -10.35
CA TRP A 62 12.29 -11.86 -9.59
C TRP A 62 12.37 -12.54 -8.22
N GLY A 63 11.32 -13.24 -7.82
CA GLY A 63 11.25 -13.88 -6.51
C GLY A 63 11.04 -12.90 -5.36
N VAL A 64 10.46 -11.72 -5.58
CA VAL A 64 10.13 -10.77 -4.51
C VAL A 64 9.12 -11.41 -3.55
N ASP A 65 9.35 -11.24 -2.24
CA ASP A 65 8.48 -11.78 -1.17
C ASP A 65 7.82 -10.67 -0.33
N PHE A 66 8.21 -9.42 -0.53
CA PHE A 66 7.75 -8.29 0.27
C PHE A 66 7.65 -7.02 -0.57
N ILE A 67 6.51 -6.35 -0.46
CA ILE A 67 6.20 -5.10 -1.18
C ILE A 67 5.88 -4.02 -0.15
N LYS A 68 6.67 -2.94 -0.16
CA LYS A 68 6.32 -1.68 0.52
C LYS A 68 5.80 -0.68 -0.52
N ASN A 69 4.52 -0.36 -0.43
CA ASN A 69 3.87 0.57 -1.34
C ASN A 69 3.58 1.90 -0.66
N ASP A 70 4.28 2.94 -1.10
CA ASP A 70 4.21 4.27 -0.54
C ASP A 70 3.28 5.21 -1.32
N CYS A 71 2.86 6.32 -0.71
CA CYS A 71 1.88 7.29 -1.22
C CYS A 71 0.50 6.69 -1.53
N VAL A 72 0.03 5.74 -0.72
CA VAL A 72 -1.31 5.13 -0.85
C VAL A 72 -2.13 5.16 0.43
N PHE A 73 -1.52 5.49 1.58
CA PHE A 73 -2.16 5.39 2.89
C PHE A 73 -1.95 6.65 3.75
N GLY A 74 -2.85 6.92 4.70
CA GLY A 74 -2.82 8.15 5.49
C GLY A 74 -3.37 9.33 4.70
N ASP A 75 -2.65 10.45 4.66
CA ASP A 75 -3.10 11.64 3.90
C ASP A 75 -3.17 11.40 2.38
N ASP A 76 -2.55 10.31 1.91
CA ASP A 76 -2.51 9.84 0.52
C ASP A 76 -3.53 8.74 0.20
N PHE A 77 -4.54 8.55 1.06
CA PHE A 77 -5.40 7.38 1.02
C PHE A 77 -6.05 7.14 -0.34
N SER A 78 -5.72 5.99 -0.93
CA SER A 78 -6.22 5.57 -2.23
C SER A 78 -6.66 4.10 -2.18
N PRO A 79 -7.88 3.82 -1.67
CA PRO A 79 -8.35 2.46 -1.48
C PRO A 79 -8.43 1.67 -2.79
N ALA A 80 -8.84 2.32 -3.88
CA ALA A 80 -8.90 1.69 -5.20
C ALA A 80 -7.51 1.21 -5.67
N GLU A 81 -6.47 2.03 -5.52
CA GLU A 81 -5.09 1.66 -5.89
C GLU A 81 -4.52 0.59 -4.96
N ILE A 82 -4.89 0.59 -3.67
CA ILE A 82 -4.51 -0.47 -2.72
C ILE A 82 -5.11 -1.80 -3.17
N VAL A 83 -6.41 -1.85 -3.43
CA VAL A 83 -7.13 -3.07 -3.80
C VAL A 83 -6.68 -3.60 -5.16
N ALA A 84 -6.45 -2.73 -6.14
CA ALA A 84 -5.94 -3.14 -7.46
C ALA A 84 -4.57 -3.83 -7.37
N GLN A 85 -3.68 -3.29 -6.53
CA GLN A 85 -2.35 -3.86 -6.31
C GLN A 85 -2.40 -5.15 -5.47
N ALA A 86 -3.27 -5.23 -4.46
CA ALA A 86 -3.51 -6.47 -3.72
C ALA A 86 -4.00 -7.60 -4.66
N LYS A 87 -4.94 -7.31 -5.56
CA LYS A 87 -5.39 -8.27 -6.58
C LYS A 87 -4.28 -8.68 -7.54
N ALA A 88 -3.42 -7.74 -7.94
CA ALA A 88 -2.28 -8.05 -8.79
C ALA A 88 -1.29 -8.99 -8.10
N ILE A 89 -1.02 -8.78 -6.80
CA ILE A 89 -0.23 -9.70 -5.95
C ILE A 89 -0.86 -11.09 -5.94
N GLU A 90 -2.16 -11.20 -5.61
CA GLU A 90 -2.88 -12.48 -5.55
C GLU A 90 -2.80 -13.25 -6.88
N ARG A 91 -2.96 -12.54 -8.01
CA ARG A 91 -2.93 -13.13 -9.36
C ARG A 91 -1.59 -13.72 -9.75
N THR A 92 -0.50 -13.30 -9.12
CA THR A 92 0.83 -13.89 -9.39
C THR A 92 0.93 -15.34 -8.90
N GLY A 93 0.10 -15.74 -7.93
CA GLY A 93 0.22 -17.03 -7.23
C GLY A 93 1.45 -17.15 -6.32
N ARG A 94 2.31 -16.12 -6.24
CA ARG A 94 3.46 -16.08 -5.32
C ARG A 94 3.04 -15.40 -4.01
N PRO A 95 3.31 -16.00 -2.84
CA PRO A 95 3.14 -15.32 -1.56
C PRO A 95 4.03 -14.06 -1.50
N MET A 96 3.41 -12.89 -1.36
CA MET A 96 4.10 -11.62 -1.12
C MET A 96 3.41 -10.87 0.00
N ILE A 97 4.18 -10.43 0.99
CA ILE A 97 3.67 -9.58 2.06
C ILE A 97 3.45 -8.17 1.51
N TYR A 98 2.23 -7.64 1.66
CA TYR A 98 1.86 -6.33 1.19
C TYR A 98 1.80 -5.30 2.33
N SER A 99 2.73 -4.37 2.30
CA SER A 99 2.89 -3.25 3.24
C SER A 99 2.54 -1.92 2.58
N ILE A 100 1.78 -1.07 3.28
CA ILE A 100 1.39 0.27 2.77
C ILE A 100 1.85 1.43 3.66
N SER A 101 2.16 2.56 3.03
CA SER A 101 2.61 3.80 3.68
C SER A 101 2.15 5.05 2.89
N PRO A 102 2.36 6.30 3.37
CA PRO A 102 3.16 6.73 4.53
C PRO A 102 2.50 6.53 5.89
N GLY A 103 1.17 6.49 6.00
CA GLY A 103 0.48 6.67 7.29
C GLY A 103 0.14 8.15 7.55
N SER A 104 -0.61 8.44 8.62
CA SER A 104 -1.13 9.80 8.88
C SER A 104 -0.04 10.74 9.42
N THR A 105 0.01 11.99 8.93
CA THR A 105 0.84 13.05 9.53
C THR A 105 0.23 13.68 10.78
N LYS A 106 -1.03 13.37 11.09
CA LYS A 106 -1.70 13.83 12.30
C LYS A 106 -1.10 13.11 13.51
N LYS A 107 -0.85 13.86 14.60
CA LYS A 107 -0.36 13.30 15.87
C LYS A 107 -1.52 12.59 16.57
N GLY A 108 -1.39 11.30 16.84
CA GLY A 108 -2.50 10.44 17.29
C GLY A 108 -3.29 9.87 16.11
N THR A 109 -4.02 8.77 16.31
CA THR A 109 -4.99 8.32 15.31
C THR A 109 -6.22 9.21 15.39
N SER A 110 -6.52 9.93 14.31
CA SER A 110 -7.89 10.42 14.14
C SER A 110 -8.79 9.21 13.88
N GLY A 111 -10.08 9.30 14.21
CA GLY A 111 -11.07 8.28 13.80
C GLY A 111 -11.02 7.99 12.29
N GLU A 112 -10.49 8.92 11.48
CA GLU A 112 -10.24 8.73 10.05
C GLU A 112 -9.21 7.63 9.80
N GLN A 113 -8.10 7.56 10.55
CA GLN A 113 -7.10 6.53 10.35
C GLN A 113 -7.62 5.13 10.68
N VAL A 114 -8.40 5.02 11.76
CA VAL A 114 -9.10 3.78 12.11
C VAL A 114 -10.08 3.39 11.00
N SER A 115 -10.83 4.36 10.45
CA SER A 115 -11.73 4.12 9.31
C SER A 115 -10.98 3.63 8.07
N MET A 116 -9.89 4.30 7.70
CA MET A 116 -9.05 3.92 6.56
C MET A 116 -8.49 2.52 6.73
N ALA A 117 -7.90 2.21 7.89
CA ALA A 117 -7.36 0.88 8.18
C ALA A 117 -8.44 -0.20 8.11
N ASN A 118 -9.63 0.05 8.68
CA ASN A 118 -10.74 -0.90 8.60
C ASN A 118 -11.22 -1.15 7.17
N GLU A 119 -11.15 -0.16 6.29
CA GLU A 119 -11.51 -0.32 4.88
C GLU A 119 -10.54 -1.24 4.12
N ILE A 120 -9.25 -1.22 4.45
CA ILE A 120 -8.21 -1.93 3.68
C ILE A 120 -7.61 -3.14 4.38
N LYS A 121 -7.93 -3.42 5.65
CA LYS A 121 -7.26 -4.46 6.46
C LYS A 121 -7.33 -5.87 5.87
N THR A 122 -8.34 -6.18 5.09
CA THR A 122 -8.48 -7.49 4.41
C THR A 122 -7.62 -7.62 3.14
N HIS A 123 -7.03 -6.51 2.67
CA HIS A 123 -6.27 -6.44 1.43
C HIS A 123 -4.76 -6.29 1.64
N VAL A 124 -4.32 -6.00 2.87
CA VAL A 124 -2.90 -5.77 3.18
C VAL A 124 -2.47 -6.58 4.39
N ASN A 125 -1.16 -6.79 4.53
CA ASN A 125 -0.58 -7.46 5.70
C ASN A 125 -0.19 -6.47 6.79
N MET A 126 0.20 -5.25 6.40
CA MET A 126 0.65 -4.22 7.33
C MET A 126 0.46 -2.82 6.74
N TYR A 127 0.15 -1.86 7.60
CA TYR A 127 0.05 -0.44 7.25
C TYR A 127 0.82 0.38 8.28
N ARG A 128 1.45 1.48 7.83
CA ARG A 128 2.12 2.38 8.76
C ARG A 128 1.09 3.18 9.58
N VAL A 129 1.31 3.26 10.89
CA VAL A 129 0.38 3.91 11.82
C VAL A 129 0.71 5.38 12.13
N THR A 130 1.89 5.86 11.74
CA THR A 130 2.33 7.25 11.83
C THR A 130 2.90 7.68 10.49
N ALA A 131 3.30 8.94 10.34
CA ALA A 131 4.13 9.38 9.21
C ALA A 131 5.55 8.80 9.31
N ASP A 132 6.51 9.37 8.57
CA ASP A 132 7.91 8.96 8.70
C ASP A 132 8.44 9.20 10.12
N ASP A 133 8.97 8.13 10.71
CA ASP A 133 9.60 8.15 12.02
C ASP A 133 11.08 8.52 11.89
N TRP A 134 11.59 9.21 12.89
CA TRP A 134 12.99 9.65 12.96
C TRP A 134 13.47 9.56 14.41
N ASP A 135 14.78 9.65 14.61
CA ASP A 135 15.49 9.60 15.89
C ASP A 135 15.28 10.85 16.77
N SER A 136 14.06 11.40 16.78
CA SER A 136 13.63 12.45 17.67
C SER A 136 12.64 11.92 18.70
N TRP A 137 12.78 12.37 19.95
CA TRP A 137 11.88 11.97 21.03
C TRP A 137 10.41 12.30 20.72
N SER A 138 10.14 13.39 20.00
CA SER A 138 8.79 13.77 19.59
C SER A 138 8.14 12.76 18.64
N ASN A 139 8.91 12.10 17.77
CA ASN A 139 8.35 11.08 16.89
C ASN A 139 8.05 9.80 17.68
N VAL A 140 9.01 9.34 18.49
CA VAL A 140 8.82 8.15 19.37
C VAL A 140 7.63 8.33 20.32
N THR A 141 7.53 9.48 21.00
CA THR A 141 6.44 9.72 21.96
C THR A 141 5.05 9.69 21.35
N SER A 142 4.91 10.10 20.08
CA SER A 142 3.62 10.06 19.39
C SER A 142 3.11 8.63 19.15
N HIS A 143 4.02 7.64 19.04
CA HIS A 143 3.66 6.25 18.80
C HIS A 143 2.89 5.63 19.95
N PHE A 144 3.10 6.06 21.21
CA PHE A 144 2.40 5.50 22.36
C PHE A 144 0.89 5.73 22.29
N ALA A 145 0.47 6.95 21.94
CA ALA A 145 -0.95 7.28 21.79
C ALA A 145 -1.58 6.50 20.62
N VAL A 146 -0.89 6.51 19.47
CA VAL A 146 -1.32 5.80 18.25
C VAL A 146 -1.45 4.30 18.49
N ALA A 147 -0.47 3.67 19.14
CA ALA A 147 -0.50 2.24 19.45
C ALA A 147 -1.65 1.89 20.39
N ASN A 148 -1.87 2.70 21.43
CA ASN A 148 -3.00 2.50 22.34
C ASN A 148 -4.35 2.58 21.60
N GLU A 149 -4.51 3.55 20.71
CA GLU A 149 -5.76 3.70 19.95
C GLU A 149 -5.96 2.60 18.91
N CYS A 150 -4.91 2.20 18.18
CA CYS A 150 -4.99 1.03 17.29
C CYS A 150 -5.33 -0.26 18.05
N ALA A 151 -4.82 -0.43 19.26
CA ALA A 151 -5.17 -1.57 20.13
C ALA A 151 -6.66 -1.52 20.52
N GLN A 152 -7.17 -0.36 20.95
CA GLN A 152 -8.58 -0.16 21.29
C GLN A 152 -9.52 -0.40 20.10
N ALA A 153 -9.03 -0.16 18.87
CA ALA A 153 -9.76 -0.39 17.64
C ALA A 153 -9.61 -1.80 17.06
N GLU A 154 -8.92 -2.72 17.76
CA GLU A 154 -8.65 -4.09 17.29
C GLU A 154 -7.91 -4.12 15.93
N LEU A 155 -7.07 -3.10 15.69
CA LEU A 155 -6.28 -2.92 14.47
C LEU A 155 -4.83 -3.39 14.63
N ILE A 156 -4.49 -3.92 15.79
CA ILE A 156 -3.25 -4.65 16.03
C ILE A 156 -3.69 -6.11 16.13
N GLU A 157 -3.42 -6.90 15.09
CA GLU A 157 -3.78 -8.32 15.13
C GLU A 157 -3.08 -8.99 16.32
N GLU A 158 -3.86 -9.71 17.11
CA GLU A 158 -3.30 -10.70 18.02
C GLU A 158 -2.75 -11.84 17.16
N CYS A 159 -1.50 -12.24 17.40
CA CYS A 159 -0.91 -13.39 16.73
C CYS A 159 -1.67 -14.65 17.17
N VAL A 160 -2.59 -15.12 16.32
CA VAL A 160 -3.27 -16.40 16.53
C VAL A 160 -2.41 -17.49 15.89
N ASP A 161 -1.95 -18.46 16.68
CA ASP A 161 -1.24 -19.60 16.10
C ASP A 161 -2.16 -20.46 15.22
N HIS A 162 -1.60 -21.39 14.44
CA HIS A 162 -2.37 -22.33 13.61
C HIS A 162 -3.35 -23.24 14.39
N LYS A 163 -3.37 -23.18 15.72
CA LYS A 163 -4.27 -23.94 16.60
C LYS A 163 -5.36 -23.08 17.23
N GLY A 164 -5.45 -21.79 16.89
CA GLY A 164 -6.47 -20.90 17.43
C GLY A 164 -6.17 -20.43 18.86
N THR A 165 -4.94 -20.58 19.35
CA THR A 165 -4.52 -20.10 20.66
C THR A 165 -3.76 -18.78 20.53
N GLN A 166 -4.17 -17.77 21.29
CA GLN A 166 -3.46 -16.49 21.42
C GLN A 166 -2.01 -16.77 21.86
N SER A 167 -1.02 -16.45 21.02
CA SER A 167 0.39 -16.57 21.38
C SER A 167 1.06 -15.20 21.18
N SER A 168 1.81 -14.75 22.18
CA SER A 168 2.30 -13.37 22.22
C SER A 168 3.51 -13.07 21.33
N PHE A 169 4.12 -14.04 20.62
CA PHE A 169 5.44 -13.80 20.00
C PHE A 169 5.81 -14.57 18.71
N SER A 170 4.90 -15.20 17.96
CA SER A 170 5.26 -15.67 16.60
C SER A 170 4.14 -15.46 15.60
N CYS A 171 4.29 -14.43 14.76
CA CYS A 171 3.47 -14.22 13.59
C CYS A 171 4.19 -14.82 12.38
N SER A 172 3.77 -16.00 11.95
CA SER A 172 4.16 -16.58 10.67
C SER A 172 2.89 -17.00 9.94
N ARG A 173 2.67 -16.40 8.75
CA ARG A 173 1.76 -16.96 7.74
C ARG A 173 2.44 -18.11 7.03
#